data_AF-A0A1F9ZEU9-F1
#
_entry.id   AF-A0A1F9ZEU9-F1
#
_cell.length_a   1.000
_cell.length_b   1.000
_cell.length_c   1.000
_cell.angle_alpha   90.00
_cell.angle_beta   90.00
_cell.angle_gamma   90.00
#
_symmetry.space_group_name_H-M   'P 1'
#
loop_
_entity.id
_entity.type
_entity.pdbx_description
1 polymer ?
#
loop_
_entity_poly.entity_id
_entity_poly.type
_entity_poly.pdbx_seq_one_letter_code
_entity_poly.pdbx_strand_id
1 'polypeptide(L)'
;MGIGARARGDSMGAAIEHLSGNATEGAAPLTPGACYLIKEKKPDLTYRLFRMLTRGGMPGLVITRQYPERVRRERSMPEGRIIWLSHTPGEDYHNPTAIGSLAKLVTGFVEENGGAAVVLLDGIEYVSINNGFLQTLMFVEHVNEFIMQRKAIVLLPVSPDTLEEKELALLERNVEVVESPAVKMDLETREVSKLLDTY
;
A
#
# COMPACT_ATOMS: atom_id res chain seq x y z
N MET A 1 -48.19 10.42 -26.78
CA MET A 1 -46.94 10.09 -27.51
C MET A 1 -45.81 10.77 -26.76
N GLY A 2 -44.87 10.15 -26.07
CA GLY A 2 -44.51 8.77 -25.84
C GLY A 2 -43.06 8.76 -25.37
N ILE A 3 -42.80 8.04 -24.27
CA ILE A 3 -41.54 7.37 -23.90
C ILE A 3 -40.36 8.31 -23.55
N GLY A 4 -39.69 8.24 -22.40
CA GLY A 4 -39.63 7.25 -21.33
C GLY A 4 -38.36 7.55 -20.52
N ALA A 5 -38.49 7.58 -19.20
CA ALA A 5 -37.39 7.68 -18.27
C ALA A 5 -36.38 6.52 -18.47
N ARG A 6 -35.08 6.79 -18.31
CA ARG A 6 -34.10 5.79 -17.89
C ARG A 6 -32.95 6.45 -17.15
N ALA A 7 -33.00 6.30 -15.82
CA ALA A 7 -31.85 6.38 -14.95
C ALA A 7 -30.77 5.39 -15.41
N ARG A 8 -29.51 5.85 -15.41
CA ARG A 8 -28.30 5.04 -15.35
C ARG A 8 -27.51 5.67 -14.20
N GLY A 9 -27.27 5.03 -13.07
CA GLY A 9 -27.30 3.61 -12.75
C GLY A 9 -26.19 3.45 -11.72
N ASP A 10 -26.56 3.56 -10.45
CA ASP A 10 -25.72 3.35 -9.28
C ASP A 10 -25.20 1.89 -9.24
N SER A 11 -24.18 1.58 -10.05
CA SER A 11 -23.57 0.24 -10.06
C SER A 11 -22.17 0.18 -9.45
N MET A 12 -21.58 1.31 -9.04
CA MET A 12 -20.28 1.33 -8.35
C MET A 12 -20.43 1.16 -6.82
N GLY A 13 -21.60 1.53 -6.26
CA GLY A 13 -21.89 1.37 -4.83
C GLY A 13 -22.01 -0.09 -4.39
N ALA A 14 -22.56 -0.96 -5.26
CA ALA A 14 -22.82 -2.36 -4.91
C ALA A 14 -21.57 -3.26 -4.89
N ALA A 15 -20.48 -2.85 -5.56
CA ALA A 15 -19.26 -3.65 -5.62
C ALA A 15 -18.39 -3.51 -4.35
N ILE A 16 -18.63 -2.48 -3.52
CA ILE A 16 -17.81 -2.20 -2.33
C ILE A 16 -18.45 -2.73 -1.05
N GLU A 17 -19.78 -2.89 -1.02
CA GLU A 17 -20.49 -3.46 0.14
C GLU A 17 -20.30 -4.99 0.29
N HIS A 18 -19.89 -5.69 -0.77
CA HIS A 18 -19.66 -7.15 -0.72
C HIS A 18 -18.30 -7.57 -0.16
N LEU A 19 -17.41 -6.63 0.19
CA LEU A 19 -16.20 -6.96 0.95
C LEU A 19 -16.46 -7.12 2.47
N SER A 20 -17.71 -6.93 2.92
CA SER A 20 -18.14 -7.25 4.29
C SER A 20 -18.87 -8.60 4.42
N GLY A 21 -18.94 -9.41 3.36
CA GLY A 21 -19.71 -10.66 3.29
C GLY A 21 -18.86 -11.93 3.35
N ASN A 22 -18.15 -12.11 4.47
CA ASN A 22 -17.60 -13.34 5.08
C ASN A 22 -16.27 -12.97 5.74
N ALA A 23 -16.36 -12.38 6.94
CA ALA A 23 -15.25 -12.34 7.86
C ALA A 23 -14.96 -13.78 8.34
N THR A 24 -14.20 -14.53 7.55
CA THR A 24 -13.49 -15.70 8.05
C THR A 24 -12.26 -15.17 8.79
N GLU A 25 -12.22 -15.43 10.10
CA GLU A 25 -11.16 -15.03 11.03
C GLU A 25 -9.76 -15.48 10.55
N GLY A 26 -8.70 -14.75 10.92
CA GLY A 26 -7.30 -15.15 10.68
C GLY A 26 -6.66 -14.64 9.39
N ALA A 27 -6.72 -13.33 9.16
CA ALA A 27 -5.74 -12.45 8.51
C ALA A 27 -6.33 -11.05 8.72
N ALA A 28 -5.66 -10.15 9.44
CA ALA A 28 -6.24 -8.84 9.73
C ALA A 28 -6.72 -8.19 8.41
N PRO A 29 -8.04 -7.95 8.23
CA PRO A 29 -8.53 -7.36 7.01
C PRO A 29 -7.93 -5.95 6.93
N LEU A 30 -7.13 -5.67 5.90
CA LEU A 30 -6.65 -4.32 5.66
C LEU A 30 -7.87 -3.42 5.45
N THR A 31 -8.06 -2.48 6.36
CA THR A 31 -9.14 -1.50 6.33
C THR A 31 -8.73 -0.34 5.42
N PRO A 32 -9.64 0.14 4.57
CA PRO A 32 -9.40 1.37 3.83
C PRO A 32 -9.20 2.56 4.78
N GLY A 33 -8.38 3.52 4.35
CA GLY A 33 -8.11 4.75 5.09
C GLY A 33 -7.02 4.62 6.14
N ALA A 34 -6.14 3.62 6.03
CA ALA A 34 -5.09 3.36 7.01
C ALA A 34 -3.71 3.18 6.34
N CYS A 35 -2.69 3.68 7.04
CA CYS A 35 -1.30 3.31 6.81
C CYS A 35 -0.97 2.05 7.63
N TYR A 36 -0.31 1.09 6.99
CA TYR A 36 0.18 -0.13 7.62
C TYR A 36 1.69 -0.14 7.65
N LEU A 37 2.27 -0.32 8.84
CA LEU A 37 3.68 -0.57 9.04
C LEU A 37 3.89 -2.08 9.16
N ILE A 38 4.59 -2.67 8.19
CA ILE A 38 4.82 -4.12 8.12
C ILE A 38 6.24 -4.40 8.55
N LYS A 39 6.40 -5.05 9.71
CA LYS A 39 7.71 -5.43 10.24
C LYS A 39 8.26 -6.64 9.50
N GLU A 40 9.19 -6.42 8.56
CA GLU A 40 9.86 -7.48 7.81
C GLU A 40 11.24 -7.07 7.25
N LYS A 41 12.19 -8.01 7.22
CA LYS A 41 13.54 -7.77 6.67
C LYS A 41 13.57 -7.65 5.15
N LYS A 42 12.70 -8.42 4.48
CA LYS A 42 12.47 -8.38 3.04
C LYS A 42 10.98 -8.14 2.83
N PRO A 43 10.56 -7.25 1.93
CA PRO A 43 9.17 -6.83 1.78
C PRO A 43 8.24 -7.88 1.13
N ASP A 44 8.48 -9.18 1.37
CA ASP A 44 7.79 -10.26 0.67
C ASP A 44 6.30 -10.30 0.99
N LEU A 45 5.92 -10.09 2.26
CA LEU A 45 4.52 -10.02 2.66
C LEU A 45 3.87 -8.76 2.08
N THR A 46 4.53 -7.60 2.18
CA THR A 46 4.02 -6.34 1.66
C THR A 46 3.74 -6.41 0.16
N TYR A 47 4.67 -6.92 -0.65
CA TYR A 47 4.42 -7.09 -2.10
C TYR A 47 3.29 -8.09 -2.37
N ARG A 48 3.11 -9.12 -1.54
CA ARG A 48 1.98 -10.05 -1.67
C ARG A 48 0.64 -9.37 -1.37
N LEU A 49 0.55 -8.59 -0.30
CA LEU A 49 -0.64 -7.80 0.05
C LEU A 49 -0.98 -6.79 -1.06
N PHE A 50 0.02 -6.07 -1.57
CA PHE A 50 -0.13 -5.15 -2.69
C PHE A 50 -0.71 -5.84 -3.93
N ARG A 51 -0.17 -7.01 -4.31
CA ARG A 51 -0.70 -7.79 -5.44
C ARG A 51 -2.14 -8.26 -5.22
N MET A 52 -2.50 -8.62 -4.00
CA MET A 52 -3.85 -9.04 -3.67
C MET A 52 -4.84 -7.88 -3.86
N LEU A 53 -4.50 -6.68 -3.37
CA LEU A 53 -5.31 -5.48 -3.50
C LEU A 53 -5.46 -5.03 -4.96
N THR A 54 -4.37 -5.04 -5.73
CA THR A 54 -4.39 -4.67 -7.15
C THR A 54 -5.15 -5.66 -8.01
N ARG A 55 -5.04 -6.97 -7.76
CA ARG A 55 -5.90 -8.00 -8.41
C ARG A 55 -7.38 -7.84 -8.07
N GLY A 56 -7.70 -7.25 -6.92
CA GLY A 56 -9.05 -6.84 -6.53
C GLY A 56 -9.56 -5.59 -7.26
N GLY A 57 -8.79 -5.01 -8.17
CA GLY A 57 -9.16 -3.83 -8.97
C GLY A 57 -8.74 -2.49 -8.36
N MET A 58 -8.01 -2.48 -7.24
CA MET A 58 -7.52 -1.24 -6.65
C MET A 58 -6.30 -0.71 -7.44
N PRO A 59 -6.29 0.56 -7.87
CA PRO A 59 -5.13 1.17 -8.54
C PRO A 59 -3.87 1.11 -7.67
N GLY A 60 -2.75 0.70 -8.26
CA GLY A 60 -1.51 0.43 -7.54
C GLY A 60 -0.37 1.38 -7.89
N LEU A 61 0.27 1.93 -6.87
CA LEU A 61 1.53 2.68 -6.95
C LEU A 61 2.59 2.03 -6.06
N VAL A 62 3.74 1.70 -6.62
CA VAL A 62 4.93 1.26 -5.88
C VAL A 62 5.97 2.37 -5.94
N ILE A 63 6.47 2.77 -4.78
CA ILE A 63 7.64 3.63 -4.65
C ILE A 63 8.73 2.75 -4.01
N THR A 64 9.87 2.60 -4.68
CA THR A 64 10.90 1.68 -4.20
C THR A 64 12.31 2.16 -4.51
N ARG A 65 13.30 1.67 -3.75
CA ARG A 65 14.72 1.79 -4.11
C ARG A 65 15.16 0.86 -5.25
N GLN A 66 14.36 -0.15 -5.57
CA GLN A 66 14.71 -1.12 -6.61
C GLN A 66 14.36 -0.55 -7.99
N TYR A 67 15.24 -0.75 -8.97
CA TYR A 67 14.96 -0.36 -10.35
C TYR A 67 13.68 -1.03 -10.90
N PRO A 68 12.78 -0.32 -11.61
CA PRO A 68 11.42 -0.81 -11.91
C PRO A 68 11.37 -2.17 -12.60
N GLU A 69 12.23 -2.42 -13.59
CA GLU A 69 12.31 -3.66 -14.36
C GLU A 69 12.66 -4.84 -13.46
N ARG A 70 13.47 -4.60 -12.42
CA ARG A 70 13.78 -5.62 -11.42
C ARG A 70 12.57 -5.95 -10.57
N VAL A 71 11.82 -4.94 -10.12
CA VAL A 71 10.57 -5.14 -9.36
C VAL A 71 9.56 -5.92 -10.19
N ARG A 72 9.34 -5.52 -11.45
CA ARG A 72 8.40 -6.20 -12.36
C ARG A 72 8.71 -7.70 -12.48
N ARG A 73 9.99 -8.03 -12.70
CA ARG A 73 10.47 -9.41 -12.83
C ARG A 73 10.39 -10.20 -11.52
N GLU A 74 10.93 -9.67 -10.43
CA GLU A 74 11.11 -10.40 -9.17
C GLU A 74 9.83 -10.46 -8.34
N ARG A 75 8.95 -9.47 -8.47
CA ARG A 75 7.71 -9.36 -7.68
C ARG A 75 6.47 -9.78 -8.46
N SER A 76 6.61 -10.26 -9.70
CA SER A 76 5.49 -10.68 -10.57
C SER A 76 4.41 -9.60 -10.65
N MET A 77 4.86 -8.39 -10.99
CA MET A 77 4.08 -7.15 -10.98
C MET A 77 3.92 -6.63 -12.43
N PRO A 78 2.99 -7.19 -13.22
CA PRO A 78 2.78 -6.73 -14.58
C PRO A 78 2.09 -5.36 -14.64
N GLU A 79 1.24 -5.06 -13.65
CA GLU A 79 0.39 -3.85 -13.61
C GLU A 79 0.71 -2.99 -12.38
N GLY A 80 0.46 -1.68 -12.50
CA GLY A 80 0.78 -0.69 -11.48
C GLY A 80 1.92 0.25 -11.87
N ARG A 81 1.82 1.50 -11.41
CA ARG A 81 2.86 2.52 -11.57
C ARG A 81 3.99 2.22 -10.60
N ILE A 82 5.23 2.26 -11.07
CA ILE A 82 6.41 2.01 -10.23
C ILE A 82 7.30 3.24 -10.32
N ILE A 83 7.66 3.81 -9.19
CA ILE A 83 8.52 4.99 -9.07
C ILE A 83 9.81 4.60 -8.35
N TRP A 84 10.93 4.87 -8.99
CA TRP A 84 12.26 4.55 -8.48
C TRP A 84 12.84 5.72 -7.66
N LEU A 85 13.09 5.49 -6.38
CA LEU A 85 13.81 6.44 -5.53
C LEU A 85 15.29 6.47 -5.91
N SER A 86 15.69 7.53 -6.61
CA SER A 86 17.04 7.66 -7.15
C SER A 86 17.50 9.12 -7.18
N HIS A 87 18.78 9.34 -6.87
CA HIS A 87 19.47 10.61 -7.10
C HIS A 87 19.81 10.83 -8.58
N THR A 88 19.87 9.75 -9.36
CA THR A 88 20.17 9.82 -10.80
C THR A 88 18.85 9.98 -11.56
N PRO A 89 18.68 11.05 -12.34
CA PRO A 89 17.51 11.22 -13.19
C PRO A 89 17.30 10.06 -14.18
N GLY A 90 16.05 9.73 -14.45
CA GLY A 90 15.67 8.65 -15.34
C GLY A 90 14.20 8.72 -15.74
N GLU A 91 13.68 7.63 -16.28
CA GLU A 91 12.23 7.44 -16.43
C GLU A 91 11.64 6.98 -15.09
N ASP A 92 10.41 7.41 -14.78
CA ASP A 92 9.66 6.97 -13.60
C ASP A 92 10.48 6.98 -12.29
N TYR A 93 11.25 8.05 -12.07
CA TYR A 93 12.07 8.23 -10.87
C TYR A 93 11.55 9.35 -9.98
N HIS A 94 11.97 9.34 -8.72
CA HIS A 94 11.77 10.44 -7.79
C HIS A 94 13.03 10.65 -6.95
N ASN A 95 13.44 11.91 -6.80
CA ASN A 95 14.60 12.22 -5.96
C ASN A 95 14.24 12.02 -4.47
N PRO A 96 14.97 11.17 -3.72
CA PRO A 96 14.64 10.87 -2.33
C PRO A 96 14.72 12.09 -1.39
N THR A 97 15.45 13.16 -1.73
CA THR A 97 15.52 14.39 -0.92
C THR A 97 14.31 15.31 -1.12
N ALA A 98 13.51 15.06 -2.15
CA ALA A 98 12.36 15.88 -2.51
C ALA A 98 11.08 15.39 -1.80
N ILE A 99 11.14 15.21 -0.47
CA ILE A 99 10.08 14.57 0.34
C ILE A 99 8.72 15.27 0.21
N GLY A 100 8.69 16.60 0.11
CA GLY A 100 7.44 17.34 -0.07
C GLY A 100 6.77 17.04 -1.42
N SER A 101 7.55 16.81 -2.47
CA SER A 101 7.01 16.35 -3.76
C SER A 101 6.69 14.86 -3.77
N LEU A 102 7.34 14.06 -2.92
CA LEU A 102 6.99 12.65 -2.72
C LEU A 102 5.60 12.53 -2.08
N ALA A 103 5.30 13.38 -1.09
CA ALA A 103 3.96 13.47 -0.49
C ALA A 103 2.92 13.79 -1.56
N LYS A 104 3.17 14.81 -2.39
CA LYS A 104 2.28 15.17 -3.50
C LYS A 104 2.09 14.05 -4.52
N LEU A 105 3.13 13.27 -4.79
CA LEU A 105 3.04 12.12 -5.67
C LEU A 105 2.07 11.07 -5.11
N VAL A 106 2.20 10.75 -3.82
CA VAL A 106 1.32 9.81 -3.12
C VAL A 106 -0.13 10.32 -3.09
N THR A 107 -0.34 11.55 -2.61
CA THR A 107 -1.69 12.11 -2.46
C THR A 107 -2.35 12.35 -3.80
N GLY A 108 -1.61 12.85 -4.80
CA GLY A 108 -2.08 13.04 -6.16
C GLY A 108 -2.51 11.73 -6.82
N PHE A 109 -1.72 10.66 -6.67
CA PHE A 109 -2.11 9.34 -7.18
C PHE A 109 -3.42 8.85 -6.58
N VAL A 110 -3.62 9.06 -5.27
CA VAL A 110 -4.88 8.69 -4.60
C VAL A 110 -6.06 9.53 -5.15
N GLU A 111 -5.88 10.83 -5.38
CA GLU A 111 -6.93 11.72 -5.91
C GLU A 111 -7.30 11.41 -7.36
N GLU A 112 -6.30 11.19 -8.21
CA GLU A 112 -6.47 10.79 -9.61
C GLU A 112 -7.31 9.51 -9.75
N ASN A 113 -7.29 8.67 -8.72
CA ASN A 113 -8.03 7.41 -8.65
C ASN A 113 -9.29 7.49 -7.76
N GLY A 114 -9.88 8.67 -7.62
CA GLY A 114 -11.17 8.86 -6.93
C GLY A 114 -11.12 8.54 -5.43
N GLY A 115 -9.95 8.64 -4.82
CA GLY A 115 -9.73 8.34 -3.41
C GLY A 115 -9.54 6.85 -3.09
N ALA A 116 -9.48 5.96 -4.09
CA ALA A 116 -9.25 4.52 -3.89
C ALA A 116 -7.95 4.09 -4.57
N ALA A 117 -6.97 3.66 -3.78
CA ALA A 117 -5.65 3.26 -4.27
C ALA A 117 -4.87 2.47 -3.21
N VAL A 118 -3.98 1.59 -3.65
CA VAL A 118 -2.94 0.99 -2.80
C VAL A 118 -1.59 1.59 -3.15
N VAL A 119 -0.91 2.13 -2.16
CA VAL A 119 0.43 2.70 -2.29
C VAL A 119 1.39 1.89 -1.45
N LEU A 120 2.48 1.40 -2.04
CA LEU A 120 3.56 0.71 -1.35
C LEU A 120 4.79 1.61 -1.37
N LEU A 121 5.34 1.94 -0.20
CA LEU A 121 6.58 2.72 -0.07
C LEU A 121 7.69 1.84 0.54
N ASP A 122 8.46 1.19 -0.33
CA ASP A 122 9.56 0.29 0.00
C ASP A 122 10.90 1.04 -0.01
N GLY A 123 11.19 1.63 1.15
CA GLY A 123 12.40 2.43 1.37
C GLY A 123 12.16 3.62 2.29
N ILE A 124 11.29 3.49 3.29
CA ILE A 124 11.05 4.55 4.28
C ILE A 124 12.34 4.90 5.04
N GLU A 125 13.19 3.91 5.31
CA GLU A 125 14.52 4.10 5.90
C GLU A 125 15.40 4.97 4.99
N TYR A 126 15.28 4.79 3.68
CA TYR A 126 16.04 5.56 2.72
C TYR A 126 15.54 6.99 2.62
N VAL A 127 14.23 7.20 2.69
CA VAL A 127 13.66 8.55 2.85
C VAL A 127 14.19 9.19 4.14
N SER A 128 14.24 8.45 5.26
CA SER A 128 14.81 8.90 6.53
C SER A 128 16.29 9.28 6.42
N ILE A 129 17.12 8.44 5.81
CA ILE A 129 18.55 8.71 5.60
C ILE A 129 18.78 10.01 4.80
N ASN A 130 17.91 10.31 3.82
CA ASN A 130 18.07 11.48 2.96
C ASN A 130 17.46 12.78 3.52
N ASN A 131 16.50 12.69 4.45
CA ASN A 131 15.73 13.86 4.91
C ASN A 131 15.77 14.09 6.42
N GLY A 132 16.19 13.10 7.20
CA GLY A 132 16.04 13.04 8.65
C GLY A 132 14.76 12.30 9.08
N PHE A 133 14.82 11.69 10.26
CA PHE A 133 13.70 10.92 10.80
C PHE A 133 12.48 11.80 11.09
N LEU A 134 12.66 12.98 11.69
CA LEU A 134 11.52 13.86 12.04
C LEU A 134 10.72 14.26 10.79
N GLN A 135 11.38 14.61 9.70
CA GLN A 135 10.76 14.95 8.41
C GLN A 135 10.02 13.73 7.82
N THR A 136 10.59 12.54 8.00
CA THR A 136 9.98 11.29 7.55
C THR A 136 8.74 10.93 8.35
N LEU A 137 8.78 11.11 9.68
CA LEU A 137 7.63 10.94 10.56
C LEU A 137 6.50 11.89 10.15
N MET A 138 6.79 13.18 9.98
CA MET A 138 5.81 14.17 9.53
C MET A 138 5.24 13.84 8.14
N PHE A 139 6.05 13.29 7.23
CA PHE A 139 5.58 12.80 5.94
C PHE A 139 4.57 11.66 6.10
N VAL A 140 4.87 10.66 6.93
CA VAL A 140 3.96 9.53 7.17
C VAL A 140 2.68 9.99 7.86
N GLU A 141 2.77 10.88 8.85
CA GLU A 141 1.62 11.47 9.53
C GLU A 141 0.72 12.23 8.55
N HIS A 142 1.31 13.06 7.68
CA HIS A 142 0.57 13.80 6.67
C HIS A 142 -0.13 12.87 5.67
N VAL A 143 0.56 11.83 5.17
CA VAL A 143 -0.03 10.84 4.27
C VAL A 143 -1.15 10.07 4.97
N ASN A 144 -0.95 9.67 6.23
CA ASN A 144 -1.95 8.97 7.01
C ASN A 144 -3.22 9.82 7.20
N GLU A 145 -3.07 11.04 7.69
CA GLU A 145 -4.17 12.01 7.85
C GLU A 145 -4.93 12.21 6.53
N PHE A 146 -4.20 12.32 5.42
CA PHE A 146 -4.79 12.47 4.11
C PHE A 146 -5.65 11.26 3.72
N ILE A 147 -5.20 10.03 3.96
CA ILE A 147 -5.96 8.86 3.52
C ILE A 147 -7.11 8.47 4.48
N MET A 148 -7.16 8.97 5.71
CA MET A 148 -8.16 8.57 6.73
C MET A 148 -9.63 8.65 6.28
N GLN A 149 -9.97 9.60 5.39
CA GLN A 149 -11.33 9.77 4.87
C GLN A 149 -11.51 9.21 3.45
N ARG A 150 -10.54 8.42 2.98
CA ARG A 150 -10.45 7.90 1.62
C ARG A 150 -10.42 6.37 1.66
N LYS A 151 -10.63 5.75 0.50
CA LYS A 151 -10.54 4.30 0.33
C LYS A 151 -9.12 3.85 -0.05
N ALA A 152 -8.12 4.60 0.39
CA ALA A 152 -6.72 4.34 0.08
C ALA A 152 -6.04 3.57 1.21
N ILE A 153 -5.06 2.73 0.85
CA ILE A 153 -4.26 1.94 1.77
C ILE A 153 -2.79 2.23 1.46
N VAL A 154 -2.00 2.53 2.49
CA VAL A 154 -0.55 2.72 2.35
C VAL A 154 0.17 1.60 3.08
N LEU A 155 1.12 0.95 2.40
CA LEU A 155 1.92 -0.15 2.93
C LEU A 155 3.37 0.30 3.08
N LEU A 156 3.89 0.24 4.31
CA LEU A 156 5.22 0.67 4.70
C LEU A 156 5.99 -0.54 5.25
N PRO A 157 6.66 -1.34 4.40
CA PRO A 157 7.58 -2.34 4.90
C PRO A 157 8.74 -1.63 5.61
N VAL A 158 9.04 -2.07 6.84
CA VAL A 158 10.19 -1.59 7.60
C VAL A 158 10.92 -2.76 8.21
N SER A 159 12.24 -2.75 8.11
CA SER A 159 13.06 -3.70 8.86
C SER A 159 13.27 -3.16 10.28
N PRO A 160 12.82 -3.85 11.35
CA PRO A 160 12.96 -3.32 12.72
C PRO A 160 14.40 -2.96 13.11
N ASP A 161 15.38 -3.67 12.53
CA ASP A 161 16.81 -3.47 12.78
C ASP A 161 17.41 -2.21 12.11
N THR A 162 16.60 -1.40 11.41
CA THR A 162 17.08 -0.26 10.60
C THR A 162 16.74 1.13 11.16
N LEU A 163 15.92 1.18 12.22
CA LEU A 163 15.57 2.39 12.95
C LEU A 163 15.93 2.22 14.42
N GLU A 164 16.17 3.32 15.13
CA GLU A 164 16.29 3.25 16.58
C GLU A 164 14.95 2.83 17.21
N GLU A 165 14.98 2.19 18.38
CA GLU A 165 13.76 1.73 19.07
C GLU A 165 12.75 2.86 19.30
N LYS A 166 13.25 4.05 19.68
CA LYS A 166 12.42 5.24 19.86
C LYS A 166 11.81 5.74 18.54
N GLU A 167 12.58 5.70 17.46
CA GLU A 167 12.11 6.12 16.13
C GLU A 167 11.01 5.18 15.64
N LEU A 168 11.23 3.88 15.76
CA LEU A 168 10.24 2.87 15.41
C LEU A 168 8.95 3.04 16.24
N ALA A 169 9.06 3.21 17.56
CA ALA A 169 7.90 3.43 18.42
C ALA A 169 7.11 4.71 18.08
N LEU A 170 7.80 5.78 17.66
CA LEU A 170 7.15 7.00 17.20
C LEU A 170 6.42 6.79 15.87
N LEU A 171 7.01 6.04 14.95
CA LEU A 171 6.41 5.74 13.66
C LEU A 171 5.16 4.85 13.81
N GLU A 172 5.20 3.88 14.72
CA GLU A 172 4.09 2.96 15.02
C GLU A 172 2.87 3.65 15.63
N ARG A 173 3.04 4.79 16.30
CA ARG A 173 1.97 5.41 17.11
C ARG A 173 0.72 5.81 16.32
N ASN A 174 0.88 6.17 15.04
CA ASN A 174 -0.20 6.70 14.21
C ASN A 174 -0.57 5.78 13.04
N VAL A 175 -0.02 4.58 12.98
CA VAL A 175 -0.22 3.62 11.88
C VAL A 175 -0.58 2.25 12.43
N GLU A 176 -1.22 1.43 11.61
CA GLU A 176 -1.55 0.05 11.98
C GLU A 176 -0.33 -0.84 11.84
N VAL A 177 0.02 -1.60 12.88
CA VAL A 177 1.22 -2.45 12.88
C VAL A 177 0.86 -3.88 12.48
N VAL A 178 1.60 -4.42 11.52
CA VAL A 178 1.44 -5.79 11.04
C VAL A 178 2.75 -6.55 11.20
N GLU A 179 2.70 -7.67 11.92
CA GLU A 179 3.86 -8.54 12.10
C GLU A 179 3.87 -9.67 11.07
N SER A 180 5.02 -9.84 10.40
CA SER A 180 5.18 -10.81 9.31
C SER A 180 4.85 -12.27 9.66
N PRO A 181 5.16 -12.83 10.84
CA PRO A 181 4.94 -14.26 11.11
C PRO A 181 3.45 -14.63 11.15
N ALA A 182 2.63 -13.83 11.85
CA ALA A 182 1.20 -14.09 12.02
C ALA A 182 0.45 -14.07 10.68
N VAL A 183 0.70 -13.03 9.87
CA VAL A 183 0.01 -12.89 8.58
C VAL A 183 0.51 -13.87 7.52
N LYS A 184 1.78 -14.33 7.61
CA LYS A 184 2.28 -15.40 6.71
C LYS A 184 1.57 -16.73 6.98
N MET A 185 1.44 -17.14 8.24
CA MET A 185 0.76 -18.37 8.63
C MET A 185 -0.72 -18.37 8.22
N ASP A 186 -1.39 -17.23 8.44
CA ASP A 186 -2.79 -17.00 8.07
C ASP A 186 -3.02 -17.10 6.55
N LEU A 187 -2.13 -16.51 5.74
CA LEU A 187 -2.23 -16.55 4.29
C LEU A 187 -1.93 -17.95 3.72
N GLU A 188 -0.92 -18.64 4.25
CA GLU A 188 -0.57 -20.00 3.83
C GLU A 188 -1.69 -21.00 4.13
N THR A 189 -2.31 -20.91 5.32
CA THR A 189 -3.44 -21.74 5.70
C THR A 189 -4.63 -21.56 4.76
N ARG A 190 -4.87 -20.33 4.28
CA ARG A 190 -5.96 -20.01 3.34
C ARG A 190 -5.68 -20.48 1.91
N GLU A 191 -4.45 -20.35 1.43
CA GLU A 191 -4.07 -20.88 0.11
C GLU A 191 -4.25 -22.40 0.07
N VAL A 192 -3.87 -23.10 1.14
CA VAL A 192 -4.09 -24.55 1.28
C VAL A 192 -5.59 -24.87 1.32
N SER A 193 -6.41 -24.14 2.10
CA SER A 193 -7.86 -24.37 2.16
C SER A 193 -8.52 -24.21 0.79
N LYS A 194 -8.21 -23.15 0.04
CA LYS A 194 -8.76 -22.92 -1.31
C LYS A 194 -8.39 -24.03 -2.30
N LEU A 195 -7.19 -24.61 -2.16
CA LEU A 195 -6.76 -25.73 -3.02
C LEU A 195 -7.50 -27.03 -2.69
N LEU A 196 -7.85 -27.24 -1.42
CA LEU A 196 -8.60 -28.42 -0.97
C LEU A 196 -10.10 -28.33 -1.34
N ASP A 197 -10.70 -27.14 -1.32
CA ASP A 197 -12.09 -26.92 -1.73
C ASP A 197 -12.35 -27.06 -3.25
N THR A 198 -11.28 -27.21 -4.04
CA THR A 198 -11.36 -27.37 -5.51
C THR A 198 -11.38 -28.86 -5.93
N TYR A 199 -11.36 -29.81 -4.98
CA TYR A 199 -11.48 -31.26 -5.19
C TYR A 199 -12.78 -31.81 -4.61
#